data_AF-A0A9W4Q5R9-F1
#
_entry.id   AF-A0A9W4Q5R9-F1
#
_cell.length_a   1.000
_cell.length_b   1.000
_cell.length_c   1.000
_cell.angle_alpha   90.00
_cell.angle_beta   90.00
_cell.angle_gamma   90.00
#
_symmetry.space_group_name_H-M   'P 1'
#
loop_
_entity.id
_entity.type
_entity.pdbx_description
1 polymer ?
#
loop_
_entity_poly.entity_id
_entity_poly.type
_entity_poly.pdbx_seq_one_letter_code
_entity_poly.pdbx_strand_id
1 'polypeptide(L)'
;MGELATQTGDAEHDAGSTEPLRHGPPQSFFQTPLPRANATMEWWRNLPPRAANLLPGDEIDWRPGAWLHAWEKGLAPAGRRYFHKDTFDGAVWLLTTRPIADGDELEETIFADHETDDLPEVARALVRCWPTSPGELSRCIGSTARSLEWFLDRKTALDHQQRNRLCDLLGLELDPDFQTYETCAPCVLIARTSNAAKQAYEFLSHGGDLVFSIEALPASGLPDPSWRYLVFQAYGGAPNIMLVARGSGIDAKLSQDLFINFQGAKPIRLALYRDIVRTCAKACRDSRSNIRAMKELNDRHVSFFTDIASEI
;
A
#
# COMPACT_ATOMS: atom_id res chain seq x y z
N MET A 1 44.37 -69.44 13.84
CA MET A 1 44.09 -69.82 15.24
C MET A 1 42.59 -69.65 15.42
N GLY A 2 41.77 -70.66 15.14
CA GLY A 2 41.36 -71.76 16.03
C GLY A 2 39.85 -71.60 16.21
N GLU A 3 39.02 -72.36 15.48
CA GLU A 3 38.22 -73.52 15.96
C GLU A 3 37.12 -73.13 16.98
N LEU A 4 35.83 -73.26 16.59
CA LEU A 4 34.89 -74.34 16.98
C LEU A 4 34.51 -74.27 18.48
N ALA A 5 33.24 -74.21 18.87
CA ALA A 5 32.34 -75.38 18.96
C ALA A 5 31.03 -74.92 19.67
N THR A 6 29.84 -75.04 19.05
CA THR A 6 28.82 -76.13 19.19
C THR A 6 28.10 -76.17 20.55
N GLN A 7 26.77 -75.92 20.56
CA GLN A 7 25.66 -76.92 20.59
C GLN A 7 25.48 -77.50 22.01
N THR A 8 24.29 -77.83 22.54
CA THR A 8 23.16 -78.61 22.01
C THR A 8 22.06 -78.57 23.09
N GLY A 9 20.78 -78.58 22.72
CA GLY A 9 19.88 -79.72 23.00
C GLY A 9 19.01 -79.42 24.23
N ASP A 10 17.77 -79.89 24.40
CA ASP A 10 16.91 -80.80 23.66
C ASP A 10 15.46 -80.60 24.17
N ALA A 11 14.49 -81.04 23.36
CA ALA A 11 13.26 -81.82 23.67
C ALA A 11 12.66 -81.74 25.11
N GLU A 12 11.35 -81.72 25.37
CA GLU A 12 10.25 -82.47 24.76
C GLU A 12 8.94 -82.19 25.55
N HIS A 13 7.79 -82.55 24.96
CA HIS A 13 6.47 -82.83 25.57
C HIS A 13 5.61 -81.67 26.12
N ASP A 14 4.29 -81.79 26.22
CA ASP A 14 3.17 -82.23 25.37
C ASP A 14 1.92 -81.89 26.21
N ALA A 15 0.81 -81.58 25.54
CA ALA A 15 -0.57 -81.60 26.03
C ALA A 15 -1.00 -80.75 27.26
N GLY A 16 -2.14 -80.06 27.10
CA GLY A 16 -3.05 -79.85 28.23
C GLY A 16 -3.75 -78.50 28.28
N SER A 17 -4.83 -78.37 27.51
CA SER A 17 -5.88 -77.36 27.64
C SER A 17 -6.39 -77.20 29.08
N THR A 18 -6.56 -75.96 29.56
CA THR A 18 -7.78 -75.44 30.23
C THR A 18 -7.60 -73.97 30.66
N GLU A 19 -8.45 -73.10 30.12
CA GLU A 19 -8.80 -71.75 30.63
C GLU A 19 -9.48 -71.84 32.02
N PRO A 20 -9.71 -70.73 32.81
CA PRO A 20 -9.61 -69.30 32.48
C PRO A 20 -9.03 -68.39 33.61
N LEU A 21 -9.20 -67.06 33.44
CA LEU A 21 -9.32 -65.97 34.45
C LEU A 21 -8.04 -65.25 34.94
N ARG A 22 -7.79 -64.03 34.43
CA ARG A 22 -8.17 -62.72 35.05
C ARG A 22 -7.35 -61.55 34.49
N HIS A 23 -8.06 -60.45 34.29
CA HIS A 23 -7.58 -59.16 33.79
C HIS A 23 -6.46 -58.49 34.61
N GLY A 24 -5.51 -57.89 33.89
CA GLY A 24 -4.78 -56.68 34.25
C GLY A 24 -4.47 -55.91 32.96
N PRO A 25 -4.67 -54.57 32.86
CA PRO A 25 -4.65 -53.88 31.57
C PRO A 25 -3.22 -53.46 31.18
N PRO A 26 -2.81 -53.54 29.89
CA PRO A 26 -1.73 -52.73 29.39
C PRO A 26 -2.28 -51.42 28.81
N GLN A 27 -2.06 -50.37 29.58
CA GLN A 27 -1.84 -48.96 29.23
C GLN A 27 -2.38 -48.46 27.87
N SER A 28 -3.37 -47.57 27.98
CA SER A 28 -3.84 -46.68 26.92
C SER A 28 -2.72 -45.78 26.39
N PHE A 29 -2.30 -45.98 25.13
CA PHE A 29 -1.73 -44.88 24.35
C PHE A 29 -2.90 -44.08 23.76
N PHE A 30 -3.25 -42.99 24.45
CA PHE A 30 -4.10 -41.96 23.88
C PHE A 30 -3.39 -41.36 22.66
N GLN A 31 -3.92 -41.59 21.46
CA GLN A 31 -3.59 -40.76 20.31
C GLN A 31 -4.13 -39.36 20.61
N THR A 32 -3.22 -38.41 20.87
CA THR A 32 -3.56 -36.99 20.91
C THR A 32 -4.13 -36.56 19.55
N PRO A 33 -5.30 -35.90 19.50
CA PRO A 33 -5.82 -35.38 18.24
C PRO A 33 -4.86 -34.31 17.70
N LEU A 34 -4.52 -34.38 16.42
CA LEU A 34 -3.73 -33.34 15.75
C LEU A 34 -4.43 -31.97 15.90
N PRO A 35 -3.67 -30.87 16.13
CA PRO A 35 -4.25 -29.54 16.23
C PRO A 35 -5.01 -29.19 14.94
N ARG A 36 -6.22 -28.63 15.07
CA ARG A 36 -7.11 -28.23 13.96
C ARG A 36 -6.40 -27.50 12.82
N ALA A 37 -5.36 -26.72 13.10
CA ALA A 37 -4.61 -25.95 12.10
C ALA A 37 -3.90 -26.81 11.05
N ASN A 38 -3.32 -27.95 11.44
CA ASN A 38 -2.59 -28.82 10.51
C ASN A 38 -3.54 -29.61 9.61
N ALA A 39 -4.68 -30.04 10.13
CA ALA A 39 -5.72 -30.74 9.37
C ALA A 39 -6.34 -29.84 8.29
N THR A 40 -6.55 -28.54 8.60
CA THR A 40 -7.03 -27.57 7.61
C THR A 40 -6.00 -27.36 6.49
N MET A 41 -4.71 -27.29 6.83
CA MET A 41 -3.63 -27.08 5.87
C MET A 41 -3.42 -28.28 4.93
N GLU A 42 -3.51 -29.50 5.44
CA GLU A 42 -3.48 -30.72 4.63
C GLU A 42 -4.71 -30.84 3.73
N TRP A 43 -5.88 -30.39 4.20
CA TRP A 43 -7.08 -30.32 3.39
C TRP A 43 -6.92 -29.36 2.20
N TRP A 44 -6.35 -28.16 2.42
CA TRP A 44 -6.06 -27.20 1.34
C TRP A 44 -5.07 -27.76 0.30
N ARG A 45 -4.04 -28.49 0.74
CA ARG A 45 -3.04 -29.11 -0.15
C ARG A 45 -3.63 -30.20 -1.04
N ASN A 46 -4.67 -30.88 -0.58
CA ASN A 46 -5.30 -32.00 -1.27
C ASN A 46 -6.53 -31.61 -2.08
N LEU A 47 -6.86 -30.31 -2.17
CA LEU A 47 -7.92 -29.86 -3.06
C LEU A 47 -7.53 -30.18 -4.51
N PRO A 48 -8.37 -30.90 -5.26
CA PRO A 48 -8.10 -31.20 -6.65
C PRO A 48 -8.01 -29.87 -7.43
N PRO A 49 -7.01 -29.68 -8.29
CA PRO A 49 -6.90 -28.47 -9.10
C PRO A 49 -8.16 -28.37 -9.96
N ARG A 50 -9.03 -27.42 -9.64
CA ARG A 50 -10.08 -27.01 -10.57
C ARG A 50 -9.40 -26.20 -11.64
N ALA A 51 -9.17 -26.80 -12.80
CA ALA A 51 -8.99 -26.03 -14.01
C ALA A 51 -10.22 -25.13 -14.13
N ALA A 52 -10.03 -23.82 -14.02
CA ALA A 52 -11.09 -22.90 -14.38
C ALA A 52 -11.37 -23.16 -15.87
N ASN A 53 -12.59 -23.56 -16.20
CA ASN A 53 -13.06 -23.60 -17.58
C ASN A 53 -13.25 -22.16 -18.06
N LEU A 54 -12.15 -21.43 -18.11
CA LEU A 54 -12.06 -20.20 -18.86
C LEU A 54 -12.00 -20.67 -20.32
N LEU A 55 -12.97 -20.22 -21.11
CA LEU A 55 -12.78 -20.19 -22.57
C LEU A 55 -11.40 -19.56 -22.82
N PRO A 56 -10.64 -19.99 -23.84
CA PRO A 56 -9.45 -19.26 -24.24
C PRO A 56 -9.91 -17.87 -24.66
N GLY A 57 -9.98 -16.96 -23.69
CA GLY A 57 -10.23 -15.56 -23.90
C GLY A 57 -9.02 -15.06 -24.65
N ASP A 58 -9.29 -14.28 -25.69
CA ASP A 58 -8.26 -13.55 -26.41
C ASP A 58 -7.26 -12.99 -25.40
N GLU A 59 -5.99 -13.32 -25.65
CA GLU A 59 -4.79 -12.87 -24.95
C GLU A 59 -5.07 -11.64 -24.09
N ILE A 60 -5.27 -11.85 -22.77
CA ILE A 60 -5.48 -10.72 -21.87
C ILE A 60 -4.18 -9.92 -21.88
N ASP A 61 -4.19 -8.81 -22.61
CA ASP A 61 -3.07 -7.88 -22.79
C ASP A 61 -2.88 -7.09 -21.47
N TRP A 62 -2.43 -7.79 -20.43
CA TRP A 62 -2.07 -7.19 -19.14
C TRP A 62 -0.90 -6.25 -19.37
N ARG A 63 -1.22 -4.96 -19.49
CA ARG A 63 -0.22 -3.89 -19.56
C ARG A 63 0.06 -3.38 -18.15
N PRO A 64 1.34 -3.31 -17.72
CA PRO A 64 1.70 -2.62 -16.50
C PRO A 64 1.08 -1.22 -16.46
N GLY A 65 0.31 -0.95 -15.41
CA GLY A 65 -0.36 0.33 -15.27
C GLY A 65 0.62 1.46 -14.97
N ALA A 66 0.18 2.70 -15.20
CA ALA A 66 0.98 3.88 -14.86
C ALA A 66 1.22 4.04 -13.34
N TRP A 67 0.43 3.34 -12.52
CA TRP A 67 0.48 3.28 -11.06
C TRP A 67 1.67 2.48 -10.51
N LEU A 68 2.31 1.65 -11.33
CA LEU A 68 3.53 0.94 -10.95
C LEU A 68 4.74 1.88 -11.04
N HIS A 69 5.59 1.88 -10.03
CA HIS A 69 6.89 2.53 -10.06
C HIS A 69 7.78 1.91 -11.15
N ALA A 70 8.80 2.63 -11.61
CA ALA A 70 9.65 2.18 -12.72
C ALA A 70 10.32 0.82 -12.46
N TRP A 71 10.62 0.50 -11.19
CA TRP A 71 11.18 -0.78 -10.78
C TRP A 71 10.13 -1.90 -10.69
N GLU A 72 8.87 -1.59 -10.38
CA GLU A 72 7.75 -2.55 -10.37
C GLU A 72 7.24 -2.88 -11.79
N LYS A 73 7.52 -2.02 -12.77
CA LYS A 73 7.25 -2.29 -14.19
C LYS A 73 8.19 -3.35 -14.78
N GLY A 74 9.32 -3.60 -14.13
CA GLY A 74 10.22 -4.69 -14.50
C GLY A 74 9.61 -6.03 -14.09
N LEU A 75 9.40 -6.93 -15.05
CA LEU A 75 9.21 -8.34 -14.71
C LEU A 75 10.41 -8.76 -13.86
N ALA A 76 10.14 -9.19 -12.63
CA ALA A 76 11.19 -9.65 -11.74
C ALA A 76 12.03 -10.71 -12.50
N PRO A 77 13.37 -10.65 -12.45
CA PRO A 77 14.23 -11.42 -13.34
C PRO A 77 13.82 -12.89 -13.42
N ALA A 78 13.79 -13.44 -14.64
CA ALA A 78 13.54 -14.86 -14.83
C ALA A 78 14.63 -15.66 -14.10
N GLY A 79 14.24 -16.44 -13.08
CA GLY A 79 15.20 -17.11 -12.21
C GLY A 79 14.52 -17.96 -11.12
N ARG A 80 15.28 -18.88 -10.52
CA ARG A 80 14.81 -19.70 -9.39
C ARG A 80 14.52 -18.81 -8.20
N ARG A 81 13.39 -19.06 -7.53
CA ARG A 81 12.98 -18.34 -6.32
C ARG A 81 13.17 -19.21 -5.09
N TYR A 82 13.46 -18.57 -3.96
CA TYR A 82 13.73 -19.23 -2.69
C TYR A 82 12.82 -18.65 -1.61
N PHE A 83 12.08 -19.50 -0.91
CA PHE A 83 11.38 -19.08 0.29
C PHE A 83 12.40 -18.93 1.42
N HIS A 84 12.49 -17.74 1.99
CA HIS A 84 13.29 -17.45 3.16
C HIS A 84 12.35 -17.08 4.30
N LYS A 85 12.53 -17.73 5.45
CA LYS A 85 11.80 -17.36 6.65
C LYS A 85 12.69 -16.44 7.46
N ASP A 86 12.28 -15.19 7.59
CA ASP A 86 12.96 -14.21 8.42
C ASP A 86 12.89 -14.68 9.88
N THR A 87 14.02 -14.61 10.55
CA THR A 87 14.18 -15.03 11.94
C THR A 87 13.75 -13.95 12.93
N PHE A 88 13.69 -12.69 12.49
CA PHE A 88 13.32 -11.55 13.31
C PHE A 88 11.79 -11.46 13.53
N ASP A 89 11.01 -11.47 12.46
CA ASP A 89 9.56 -11.31 12.51
C ASP A 89 8.77 -12.60 12.18
N GLY A 90 9.47 -13.64 11.71
CA GLY A 90 8.86 -14.91 11.31
C GLY A 90 8.17 -14.89 9.94
N ALA A 91 8.25 -13.78 9.20
CA ALA A 91 7.68 -13.61 7.87
C ALA A 91 8.38 -14.54 6.87
N VAL A 92 7.66 -14.89 5.79
CA VAL A 92 8.20 -15.72 4.71
C VAL A 92 8.31 -14.89 3.45
N TRP A 93 9.55 -14.60 3.04
CA TRP A 93 9.90 -13.82 1.86
C TRP A 93 10.22 -14.74 0.68
N LEU A 94 9.92 -14.27 -0.54
CA LEU A 94 10.27 -14.97 -1.79
C LEU A 94 11.44 -14.25 -2.48
N LEU A 95 12.65 -14.79 -2.32
CA LEU A 95 13.89 -14.19 -2.80
C LEU A 95 14.24 -14.66 -4.22
N THR A 96 14.86 -13.79 -5.01
CA THR A 96 15.47 -14.10 -6.32
C THR A 96 16.82 -14.79 -6.20
N THR A 97 17.46 -14.70 -5.04
CA THR A 97 18.78 -15.25 -4.73
C THR A 97 18.67 -16.27 -3.60
N ARG A 98 19.62 -17.21 -3.58
CA ARG A 98 19.65 -18.24 -2.54
C ARG A 98 20.06 -17.56 -1.22
N PRO A 99 19.29 -17.70 -0.13
CA PRO A 99 19.70 -17.14 1.16
C PRO A 99 21.03 -17.80 1.57
N ILE A 100 22.01 -16.96 1.89
CA ILE A 100 23.31 -17.38 2.43
C ILE A 100 23.06 -17.73 3.89
N ALA A 101 23.60 -18.87 4.35
CA ALA A 101 23.37 -19.32 5.72
C ALA A 101 24.01 -18.34 6.70
N ASP A 102 23.29 -18.02 7.78
CA ASP A 102 23.75 -17.15 8.87
C ASP A 102 25.07 -17.69 9.45
N GLY A 103 26.21 -17.16 9.00
CA GLY A 103 27.52 -17.65 9.43
C GLY A 103 28.69 -17.18 8.57
N ASP A 104 28.46 -16.86 7.30
CA ASP A 104 29.44 -16.11 6.51
C ASP A 104 29.05 -14.65 6.57
N GLU A 105 29.87 -13.85 7.26
CA GLU A 105 29.79 -12.38 7.27
C GLU A 105 29.69 -11.90 5.82
N LEU A 106 28.46 -11.58 5.41
CA LEU A 106 28.24 -10.84 4.19
C LEU A 106 28.84 -9.47 4.46
N GLU A 107 30.05 -9.22 3.95
CA GLU A 107 30.38 -7.86 3.52
C GLU A 107 29.14 -7.36 2.78
N GLU A 108 28.53 -6.32 3.33
CA GLU A 108 27.41 -5.59 2.75
C GLU A 108 27.83 -5.06 1.36
N THR A 109 27.93 -5.93 0.37
CA THR A 109 27.62 -5.57 -1.01
C THR A 109 26.11 -5.52 -1.11
N ILE A 110 25.54 -4.56 -0.34
CA ILE A 110 24.30 -3.89 -0.68
C ILE A 110 24.48 -3.52 -2.14
N PHE A 111 23.69 -4.15 -2.99
CA PHE A 111 23.65 -3.82 -4.40
C PHE A 111 23.42 -2.33 -4.48
N ALA A 112 24.46 -1.59 -4.87
CA ALA A 112 24.41 -0.20 -5.25
C ALA A 112 23.64 -0.08 -6.58
N ASP A 113 22.39 -0.55 -6.60
CA ASP A 113 21.39 -0.01 -7.49
C ASP A 113 21.11 1.38 -6.94
N HIS A 114 21.42 2.40 -7.72
CA HIS A 114 21.25 3.79 -7.37
C HIS A 114 19.97 4.02 -6.55
N GLU A 115 20.17 4.37 -5.28
CA GLU A 115 19.23 5.00 -4.35
C GLU A 115 18.52 6.11 -5.13
N THR A 116 17.40 5.77 -5.77
CA THR A 116 16.80 6.65 -6.77
C THR A 116 15.91 7.60 -6.02
N ASP A 117 16.49 8.71 -5.58
CA ASP A 117 15.78 9.85 -5.00
C ASP A 117 14.53 10.19 -5.84
N ASP A 118 13.36 9.83 -5.31
CA ASP A 118 12.07 9.97 -5.97
C ASP A 118 11.37 11.29 -5.61
N LEU A 119 11.96 12.11 -4.72
CA LEU A 119 11.43 13.42 -4.34
C LEU A 119 11.06 14.30 -5.54
N PRO A 120 11.88 14.42 -6.62
CA PRO A 120 11.49 15.22 -7.78
C PRO A 120 10.17 14.78 -8.41
N GLU A 121 9.91 13.48 -8.45
CA GLU A 121 8.75 12.89 -9.09
C GLU A 121 7.49 13.02 -8.23
N VAL A 122 7.61 12.68 -6.95
CA VAL A 122 6.56 12.84 -5.95
C VAL A 122 6.17 14.30 -5.80
N ALA A 123 7.15 15.19 -5.63
CA ALA A 123 6.90 16.63 -5.54
C ALA A 123 6.24 17.17 -6.81
N ARG A 124 6.60 16.67 -8.00
CA ARG A 124 6.01 17.10 -9.26
C ARG A 124 4.53 16.74 -9.35
N ALA A 125 4.14 15.58 -8.86
CA ALA A 125 2.73 15.17 -8.82
C ALA A 125 1.89 16.19 -8.01
N LEU A 126 2.39 16.60 -6.84
CA LEU A 126 1.70 17.58 -5.99
C LEU A 126 1.78 19.02 -6.52
N VAL A 127 2.97 19.49 -6.90
CA VAL A 127 3.22 20.89 -7.31
C VAL A 127 2.36 21.31 -8.50
N ARG A 128 2.14 20.42 -9.48
CA ARG A 128 1.31 20.71 -10.66
C ARG A 128 -0.16 20.95 -10.33
N CYS A 129 -0.61 20.38 -9.22
CA CYS A 129 -1.96 20.55 -8.69
C CYS A 129 -2.00 21.49 -7.49
N TRP A 130 -0.89 22.09 -7.10
CA TRP A 130 -0.89 22.96 -5.94
C TRP A 130 -1.73 24.22 -6.19
N PRO A 131 -2.45 24.74 -5.19
CA PRO A 131 -3.38 25.85 -5.40
C PRO A 131 -2.71 27.15 -5.84
N THR A 132 -1.50 27.40 -5.38
CA THR A 132 -0.74 28.63 -5.64
C THR A 132 0.21 28.47 -6.84
N SER A 133 0.81 29.57 -7.27
CA SER A 133 1.73 29.54 -8.41
C SER A 133 3.08 28.89 -8.07
N PRO A 134 3.79 28.28 -9.04
CA PRO A 134 5.16 27.80 -8.85
C PRO A 134 6.13 28.89 -8.34
N GLY A 135 5.89 30.15 -8.72
CA GLY A 135 6.64 31.30 -8.24
C GLY A 135 6.43 31.62 -6.75
N GLU A 136 5.30 31.23 -6.18
CA GLU A 136 5.06 31.35 -4.74
C GLU A 136 5.64 30.18 -3.95
N LEU A 137 5.45 28.96 -4.45
CA LEU A 137 6.06 27.75 -3.90
C LEU A 137 7.58 27.87 -3.82
N SER A 138 8.23 28.27 -4.92
CA SER A 138 9.68 28.47 -4.97
C SER A 138 10.18 29.51 -3.96
N ARG A 139 9.45 30.62 -3.78
CA ARG A 139 9.77 31.60 -2.73
C ARG A 139 9.65 31.02 -1.32
N CYS A 140 8.68 30.15 -1.07
CA CYS A 140 8.51 29.52 0.25
C CYS A 140 9.69 28.64 0.66
N ILE A 141 10.35 28.01 -0.31
CA ILE A 141 11.53 27.15 -0.09
C ILE A 141 12.87 27.91 -0.20
N GLY A 142 12.85 29.18 -0.61
CA GLY A 142 14.06 29.99 -0.82
C GLY A 142 14.78 29.68 -2.13
N SER A 143 14.02 29.35 -3.19
CA SER A 143 14.52 29.07 -4.53
C SER A 143 13.83 29.96 -5.58
N THR A 144 14.18 29.78 -6.85
CA THR A 144 13.52 30.43 -7.99
C THR A 144 12.55 29.46 -8.67
N ALA A 145 11.53 29.97 -9.36
CA ALA A 145 10.58 29.12 -10.09
C ALA A 145 11.29 28.20 -11.10
N ARG A 146 12.34 28.71 -11.77
CA ARG A 146 13.15 27.95 -12.72
C ARG A 146 13.96 26.85 -12.05
N SER A 147 14.56 27.12 -10.89
CA SER A 147 15.31 26.09 -10.15
C SER A 147 14.38 25.00 -9.61
N LEU A 148 13.20 25.36 -9.12
CA LEU A 148 12.17 24.39 -8.76
C LEU A 148 11.73 23.56 -9.97
N GLU A 149 11.43 24.19 -11.11
CA GLU A 149 11.04 23.47 -12.33
C GLU A 149 12.13 22.51 -12.84
N TRP A 150 13.39 22.96 -12.86
CA TRP A 150 14.52 22.11 -13.20
C TRP A 150 14.70 20.95 -12.24
N PHE A 151 14.43 21.16 -10.95
CA PHE A 151 14.44 20.08 -9.97
C PHE A 151 13.35 19.04 -10.27
N LEU A 152 12.10 19.48 -10.47
CA LEU A 152 10.98 18.60 -10.79
C LEU A 152 11.17 17.82 -12.11
N ASP A 153 11.94 18.38 -13.04
CA ASP A 153 12.34 17.74 -14.30
C ASP A 153 13.60 16.87 -14.18
N ARG A 154 14.15 16.67 -12.97
CA ARG A 154 15.40 15.94 -12.70
C ARG A 154 16.63 16.52 -13.45
N LYS A 155 16.63 17.82 -13.75
CA LYS A 155 17.73 18.53 -14.43
C LYS A 155 18.79 19.08 -13.46
N THR A 156 18.39 19.43 -12.23
CA THR A 156 19.30 19.92 -11.18
C THR A 156 18.81 19.47 -9.82
N ALA A 157 19.72 19.28 -8.86
CA ALA A 157 19.35 19.14 -7.47
C ALA A 157 18.99 20.50 -6.86
N LEU A 158 18.06 20.49 -5.90
CA LEU A 158 17.93 21.55 -4.89
C LEU A 158 18.97 21.31 -3.78
N ASP A 159 19.39 22.36 -3.10
CA ASP A 159 20.24 22.18 -1.92
C ASP A 159 19.47 21.51 -0.77
N HIS A 160 20.18 20.97 0.22
CA HIS A 160 19.58 20.23 1.33
C HIS A 160 18.52 21.06 2.10
N GLN A 161 18.75 22.36 2.29
CA GLN A 161 17.80 23.21 3.01
C GLN A 161 16.53 23.46 2.20
N GLN A 162 16.67 23.69 0.90
CA GLN A 162 15.56 23.85 -0.04
C GLN A 162 14.75 22.55 -0.16
N ARG A 163 15.41 21.39 -0.18
CA ARG A 163 14.76 20.07 -0.19
C ARG A 163 13.92 19.86 1.07
N ASN A 164 14.48 20.10 2.26
CA ASN A 164 13.74 19.93 3.51
C ASN A 164 12.53 20.87 3.57
N ARG A 165 12.71 22.13 3.17
CA ARG A 165 11.58 23.08 3.10
C ARG A 165 10.52 22.69 2.08
N LEU A 166 10.90 22.05 0.97
CA LEU A 166 9.95 21.52 0.00
C LEU A 166 9.16 20.36 0.59
N CYS A 167 9.83 19.45 1.29
CA CYS A 167 9.19 18.34 1.99
C CYS A 167 8.20 18.86 3.05
N ASP A 168 8.62 19.78 3.92
CA ASP A 168 7.75 20.41 4.93
C ASP A 168 6.51 21.09 4.30
N LEU A 169 6.72 21.78 3.16
CA LEU A 169 5.66 22.54 2.49
C LEU A 169 4.63 21.63 1.82
N LEU A 170 5.07 20.49 1.29
CA LEU A 170 4.24 19.51 0.61
C LEU A 170 3.72 18.40 1.54
N GLY A 171 4.23 18.35 2.78
CA GLY A 171 3.86 17.32 3.75
C GLY A 171 4.41 15.96 3.33
N LEU A 172 5.67 15.94 2.96
CA LEU A 172 6.39 14.74 2.53
C LEU A 172 7.45 14.36 3.57
N GLU A 173 7.60 13.07 3.81
CA GLU A 173 8.65 12.50 4.65
C GLU A 173 9.30 11.33 3.90
N LEU A 174 10.59 11.11 4.15
CA LEU A 174 11.29 9.94 3.60
C LEU A 174 10.93 8.74 4.47
N ASP A 175 10.35 7.72 3.85
CA ASP A 175 10.17 6.44 4.49
C ASP A 175 11.54 5.74 4.64
N PRO A 176 11.99 5.44 5.87
CA PRO A 176 13.30 4.84 6.10
C PRO A 176 13.39 3.38 5.61
N ASP A 177 12.27 2.67 5.55
CA ASP A 177 12.19 1.26 5.18
C ASP A 177 12.21 1.10 3.65
N PHE A 178 11.49 1.99 2.94
CA PHE A 178 11.37 1.93 1.48
C PHE A 178 12.25 2.92 0.71
N GLN A 179 12.89 3.87 1.39
CA GLN A 179 13.70 4.93 0.77
C GLN A 179 12.94 5.75 -0.28
N THR A 180 11.62 5.90 -0.09
CA THR A 180 10.71 6.65 -0.96
C THR A 180 10.04 7.78 -0.17
N TYR A 181 9.67 8.87 -0.85
CA TYR A 181 8.95 9.95 -0.19
C TYR A 181 7.43 9.70 -0.16
N GLU A 182 6.88 9.66 1.03
CA GLU A 182 5.44 9.48 1.28
C GLU A 182 4.78 10.74 1.83
N THR A 183 3.45 10.79 1.81
CA THR A 183 2.70 11.91 2.38
C THR A 183 2.41 11.70 3.87
N CYS A 184 2.82 12.66 4.71
CA CYS A 184 2.54 12.65 6.15
C CYS A 184 1.43 13.65 6.56
N ALA A 185 0.85 14.38 5.60
CA ALA A 185 -0.11 15.43 5.89
C ALA A 185 -1.17 15.63 4.80
N PRO A 186 -2.45 15.88 5.18
CA PRO A 186 -3.50 16.13 4.22
C PRO A 186 -3.34 17.50 3.55
N CYS A 187 -3.77 17.61 2.30
CA CYS A 187 -3.66 18.84 1.51
C CYS A 187 -4.90 19.11 0.63
N VAL A 188 -5.00 20.37 0.20
CA VAL A 188 -5.92 20.81 -0.86
C VAL A 188 -5.15 20.95 -2.17
N LEU A 189 -5.71 20.40 -3.24
CA LEU A 189 -5.20 20.48 -4.60
C LEU A 189 -6.24 21.08 -5.54
N ILE A 190 -5.79 21.64 -6.68
CA ILE A 190 -6.62 22.11 -7.79
C ILE A 190 -6.29 21.27 -9.02
N ALA A 191 -7.30 20.59 -9.55
CA ALA A 191 -7.19 19.85 -10.79
C ALA A 191 -7.15 20.84 -11.97
N ARG A 192 -5.96 21.11 -12.51
CA ARG A 192 -5.76 22.02 -13.66
C ARG A 192 -5.73 21.29 -14.99
N THR A 193 -5.19 20.07 -15.01
CA THR A 193 -5.20 19.18 -16.18
C THR A 193 -5.55 17.77 -15.71
N SER A 194 -6.16 16.95 -16.59
CA SER A 194 -6.52 15.57 -16.23
C SER A 194 -5.30 14.74 -15.82
N ASN A 195 -4.17 14.88 -16.53
CA ASN A 195 -2.97 14.09 -16.25
C ASN A 195 -2.32 14.47 -14.92
N ALA A 196 -2.20 15.77 -14.61
CA ALA A 196 -1.64 16.20 -13.33
C ALA A 196 -2.54 15.79 -12.17
N ALA A 197 -3.86 15.98 -12.32
CA ALA A 197 -4.83 15.60 -11.30
C ALA A 197 -4.80 14.10 -11.03
N LYS A 198 -4.76 13.28 -12.08
CA LYS A 198 -4.64 11.82 -11.97
C LYS A 198 -3.35 11.42 -11.24
N GLN A 199 -2.20 11.97 -11.62
CA GLN A 199 -0.91 11.67 -10.95
C GLN A 199 -0.94 12.03 -9.47
N ALA A 200 -1.46 13.21 -9.11
CA ALA A 200 -1.56 13.62 -7.71
C ALA A 200 -2.54 12.74 -6.92
N TYR A 201 -3.67 12.38 -7.53
CA TYR A 201 -4.66 11.49 -6.92
C TYR A 201 -4.09 10.08 -6.70
N GLU A 202 -3.46 9.48 -7.71
CA GLU A 202 -2.84 8.15 -7.62
C GLU A 202 -1.74 8.13 -6.55
N PHE A 203 -0.89 9.16 -6.48
CA PHE A 203 0.11 9.27 -5.41
C PHE A 203 -0.55 9.35 -4.02
N LEU A 204 -1.48 10.27 -3.80
CA LEU A 204 -2.13 10.48 -2.50
C LEU A 204 -3.12 9.37 -2.10
N SER A 205 -3.45 8.47 -3.03
CA SER A 205 -4.31 7.30 -2.79
C SER A 205 -3.53 5.99 -2.78
N HIS A 206 -2.20 6.04 -2.88
CA HIS A 206 -1.34 4.85 -3.02
C HIS A 206 -1.84 3.88 -4.11
N GLY A 207 -2.17 4.42 -5.29
CA GLY A 207 -2.71 3.63 -6.40
C GLY A 207 -4.17 3.21 -6.25
N GLY A 208 -4.93 3.85 -5.35
CA GLY A 208 -6.35 3.58 -5.12
C GLY A 208 -6.65 2.76 -3.87
N ASP A 209 -5.67 2.58 -2.97
CA ASP A 209 -5.84 2.05 -1.62
C ASP A 209 -6.60 3.06 -0.73
N LEU A 210 -7.89 3.19 -1.00
CA LEU A 210 -8.76 4.22 -0.46
C LEU A 210 -9.73 3.64 0.56
N VAL A 211 -9.88 4.37 1.66
CA VAL A 211 -11.01 4.21 2.58
C VAL A 211 -12.28 4.75 1.93
N PHE A 212 -12.21 5.94 1.32
CA PHE A 212 -13.30 6.50 0.52
C PHE A 212 -12.79 7.52 -0.50
N SER A 213 -13.60 7.79 -1.50
CA SER A 213 -13.38 8.87 -2.48
C SER A 213 -14.69 9.35 -3.05
N ILE A 214 -15.15 10.54 -2.64
CA ILE A 214 -16.48 11.06 -2.93
C ILE A 214 -16.45 12.51 -3.39
N GLU A 215 -17.41 12.90 -4.24
CA GLU A 215 -17.74 14.32 -4.39
C GLU A 215 -18.66 14.70 -3.22
N ALA A 216 -18.20 15.61 -2.38
CA ALA A 216 -19.00 16.16 -1.31
C ALA A 216 -20.06 17.12 -1.88
N LEU A 217 -21.34 16.79 -1.69
CA LEU A 217 -22.47 17.67 -2.00
C LEU A 217 -23.21 18.05 -0.71
N PRO A 218 -23.74 19.28 -0.58
CA PRO A 218 -24.56 19.60 0.57
C PRO A 218 -25.90 18.84 0.49
N ALA A 219 -26.28 18.15 1.57
CA ALA A 219 -27.56 17.44 1.67
C ALA A 219 -28.77 18.39 1.60
N SER A 220 -28.57 19.69 1.82
CA SER A 220 -29.58 20.73 1.65
C SER A 220 -28.97 22.02 1.12
N GLY A 221 -29.73 22.74 0.30
CA GLY A 221 -29.26 23.95 -0.39
C GLY A 221 -28.54 23.64 -1.71
N LEU A 222 -27.95 24.69 -2.30
CA LEU A 222 -27.23 24.57 -3.57
C LEU A 222 -25.73 24.35 -3.33
N PRO A 223 -25.08 23.47 -4.10
CA PRO A 223 -23.63 23.36 -4.08
C PRO A 223 -22.97 24.63 -4.64
N ASP A 224 -21.68 24.80 -4.34
CA ASP A 224 -20.84 25.84 -4.93
C ASP A 224 -20.92 25.78 -6.46
N PRO A 225 -21.23 26.89 -7.15
CA PRO A 225 -21.40 26.91 -8.59
C PRO A 225 -20.07 26.90 -9.36
N SER A 226 -18.94 27.13 -8.70
CA SER A 226 -17.60 27.21 -9.30
C SER A 226 -16.82 25.91 -9.16
N TRP A 227 -16.97 25.22 -8.02
CA TRP A 227 -16.12 24.08 -7.67
C TRP A 227 -16.90 22.82 -7.31
N ARG A 228 -16.34 21.67 -7.70
CA ARG A 228 -16.62 20.34 -7.14
C ARG A 228 -15.53 20.03 -6.12
N TYR A 229 -15.93 19.48 -4.98
CA TYR A 229 -15.02 19.13 -3.88
C TYR A 229 -14.91 17.62 -3.80
N LEU A 230 -13.86 17.06 -4.42
CA LEU A 230 -13.53 15.65 -4.29
C LEU A 230 -12.79 15.45 -2.97
N VAL A 231 -13.37 14.71 -2.04
CA VAL A 231 -12.76 14.36 -0.76
C VAL A 231 -12.42 12.88 -0.80
N PHE A 232 -11.17 12.55 -0.54
CA PHE A 232 -10.69 11.18 -0.61
C PHE A 232 -9.65 10.91 0.47
N GLN A 233 -9.63 9.69 0.97
CA GLN A 233 -8.76 9.29 2.07
C GLN A 233 -8.15 7.92 1.75
N ALA A 234 -6.82 7.86 1.73
CA ALA A 234 -6.08 6.60 1.65
C ALA A 234 -6.19 5.81 2.95
N TYR A 235 -6.02 4.49 2.88
CA TYR A 235 -5.89 3.67 4.08
C TYR A 235 -4.72 4.16 4.95
N GLY A 236 -4.92 4.27 6.26
CA GLY A 236 -3.93 4.81 7.20
C GLY A 236 -3.69 6.33 7.12
N GLY A 237 -4.23 7.03 6.10
CA GLY A 237 -4.02 8.45 5.88
C GLY A 237 -5.15 9.36 6.39
N ALA A 238 -4.93 10.68 6.30
CA ALA A 238 -5.94 11.71 6.52
C ALA A 238 -6.62 12.12 5.20
N PRO A 239 -7.86 12.66 5.22
CA PRO A 239 -8.58 13.03 4.00
C PRO A 239 -7.93 14.21 3.28
N ASN A 240 -7.70 14.06 1.98
CA ASN A 240 -7.27 15.08 1.04
C ASN A 240 -8.48 15.67 0.30
N ILE A 241 -8.34 16.88 -0.25
CA ILE A 241 -9.38 17.52 -1.06
C ILE A 241 -8.82 17.96 -2.41
N MET A 242 -9.46 17.53 -3.49
CA MET A 242 -9.17 18.01 -4.84
C MET A 242 -10.33 18.85 -5.38
N LEU A 243 -10.02 20.09 -5.74
CA LEU A 243 -10.94 21.03 -6.36
C LEU A 243 -10.97 20.81 -7.86
N VAL A 244 -12.16 20.59 -8.41
CA VAL A 244 -12.38 20.51 -9.86
C VAL A 244 -13.31 21.64 -10.26
N ALA A 245 -12.88 22.51 -11.19
CA ALA A 245 -13.71 23.60 -11.67
C ALA A 245 -14.91 23.05 -12.46
N ARG A 246 -16.12 23.50 -12.12
CA ARG A 246 -17.34 23.13 -12.86
C ARG A 246 -17.27 23.62 -14.30
N GLY A 247 -17.72 22.79 -15.24
CA GLY A 247 -17.65 23.05 -16.68
C GLY A 247 -16.24 22.92 -17.27
N SER A 248 -15.23 22.53 -16.50
CA SER A 248 -13.89 22.26 -17.03
C SER A 248 -13.84 20.95 -17.82
N GLY A 249 -12.79 20.76 -18.65
CA GLY A 249 -12.56 19.49 -19.33
C GLY A 249 -12.28 18.31 -18.39
N ILE A 250 -12.01 18.58 -17.10
CA ILE A 250 -11.81 17.56 -16.06
C ILE A 250 -13.15 17.16 -15.45
N ASP A 251 -14.05 18.13 -15.26
CA ASP A 251 -15.42 17.92 -14.79
C ASP A 251 -16.15 16.87 -15.63
N ALA A 252 -16.05 16.99 -16.96
CA ALA A 252 -16.62 16.04 -17.91
C ALA A 252 -16.03 14.61 -17.83
N LYS A 253 -14.83 14.45 -17.23
CA LYS A 253 -14.12 13.17 -17.12
C LYS A 253 -14.26 12.53 -15.74
N LEU A 254 -14.86 13.20 -14.76
CA LEU A 254 -15.13 12.61 -13.45
C LEU A 254 -16.03 11.37 -13.54
N SER A 255 -16.91 11.32 -14.54
CA SER A 255 -17.76 10.16 -14.85
C SER A 255 -17.12 9.16 -15.83
N GLN A 256 -15.84 9.34 -16.19
CA GLN A 256 -15.10 8.51 -17.15
C GLN A 256 -13.88 7.84 -16.48
N ASP A 257 -14.02 7.47 -15.21
CA ASP A 257 -12.99 6.75 -14.44
C ASP A 257 -11.61 7.45 -14.39
N LEU A 258 -11.60 8.79 -14.40
CA LEU A 258 -10.36 9.55 -14.25
C LEU A 258 -9.64 9.23 -12.93
N PHE A 259 -10.41 9.02 -11.87
CA PHE A 259 -9.95 8.73 -10.53
C PHE A 259 -10.37 7.31 -10.16
N ILE A 260 -9.38 6.44 -9.91
CA ILE A 260 -9.62 5.06 -9.50
C ILE A 260 -10.38 5.01 -8.17
N ASN A 261 -11.33 4.08 -8.06
CA ASN A 261 -12.17 3.89 -6.88
C ASN A 261 -12.95 5.14 -6.43
N PHE A 262 -13.20 6.07 -7.35
CA PHE A 262 -14.10 7.19 -7.10
C PHE A 262 -15.56 6.71 -7.01
N GLN A 263 -16.21 6.99 -5.90
CA GLN A 263 -17.55 6.47 -5.55
C GLN A 263 -18.69 7.38 -6.03
N GLY A 264 -18.36 8.51 -6.67
CA GLY A 264 -19.35 9.48 -7.13
C GLY A 264 -19.76 10.46 -6.05
N ALA A 265 -20.93 11.07 -6.24
CA ALA A 265 -21.41 12.14 -5.36
C ALA A 265 -22.10 11.59 -4.11
N LYS A 266 -21.74 12.12 -2.94
CA LYS A 266 -22.34 11.77 -1.65
C LYS A 266 -22.89 13.03 -0.95
N PRO A 267 -24.17 13.06 -0.53
CA PRO A 267 -24.71 14.16 0.24
C PRO A 267 -24.14 14.16 1.66
N ILE A 268 -23.70 15.32 2.13
CA ILE A 268 -23.12 15.53 3.47
C ILE A 268 -23.82 16.67 4.21
N ARG A 269 -23.70 16.73 5.54
CA ARG A 269 -24.30 17.80 6.34
C ARG A 269 -23.83 19.18 5.86
N LEU A 270 -24.75 20.12 5.72
CA LEU A 270 -24.48 21.47 5.22
C LEU A 270 -23.39 22.21 6.01
N ALA A 271 -23.32 22.02 7.33
CA ALA A 271 -22.28 22.63 8.17
C ALA A 271 -20.87 22.16 7.76
N LEU A 272 -20.70 20.85 7.54
CA LEU A 272 -19.42 20.31 7.08
C LEU A 272 -19.10 20.78 5.66
N TYR A 273 -20.07 20.77 4.76
CA TYR A 273 -19.87 21.27 3.40
C TYR A 273 -19.34 22.71 3.40
N ARG A 274 -19.93 23.59 4.21
CA ARG A 274 -19.48 24.98 4.38
C ARG A 274 -18.06 25.05 4.95
N ASP A 275 -17.70 24.16 5.87
CA ASP A 275 -16.36 24.12 6.44
C ASP A 275 -15.31 23.59 5.44
N ILE A 276 -15.66 22.62 4.59
CA ILE A 276 -14.84 22.19 3.46
C ILE A 276 -14.57 23.38 2.52
N VAL A 277 -15.63 24.10 2.11
CA VAL A 277 -15.53 25.28 1.24
C VAL A 277 -14.62 26.35 1.86
N ARG A 278 -14.84 26.70 3.13
CA ARG A 278 -14.01 27.68 3.86
C ARG A 278 -12.56 27.23 4.01
N THR A 279 -12.34 25.95 4.28
CA THR A 279 -11.00 25.38 4.42
C THR A 279 -10.25 25.46 3.11
N CYS A 280 -10.90 25.10 1.99
CA CYS A 280 -10.33 25.24 0.66
C CYS A 280 -9.96 26.71 0.36
N ALA A 281 -10.85 27.66 0.65
CA ALA A 281 -10.56 29.08 0.47
C ALA A 281 -9.35 29.56 1.32
N LYS A 282 -9.16 29.02 2.53
CA LYS A 282 -7.99 29.30 3.39
C LYS A 282 -6.73 28.63 2.84
N ALA A 283 -6.82 27.36 2.46
CA ALA A 283 -5.71 26.55 1.94
C ALA A 283 -5.17 27.09 0.61
N CYS A 284 -6.03 27.67 -0.22
CA CYS A 284 -5.66 28.22 -1.52
C CYS A 284 -5.13 29.67 -1.46
N ARG A 285 -5.12 30.32 -0.29
CA ARG A 285 -4.70 31.72 -0.14
C ARG A 285 -3.20 31.90 -0.31
N ASP A 286 -2.44 31.01 0.31
CA ASP A 286 -0.98 30.97 0.26
C ASP A 286 -0.50 29.53 0.54
N SER A 287 0.71 29.23 0.10
CA SER A 287 1.25 27.87 0.07
C SER A 287 1.44 27.28 1.47
N ARG A 288 1.77 28.13 2.46
CA ARG A 288 2.04 27.69 3.84
C ARG A 288 0.76 27.40 4.61
N SER A 289 -0.35 28.01 4.20
CA SER A 289 -1.66 27.80 4.81
C SER A 289 -2.30 26.45 4.45
N ASN A 290 -1.86 25.78 3.38
CA ASN A 290 -2.53 24.60 2.82
C ASN A 290 -2.66 23.45 3.84
N ILE A 291 -1.53 22.83 4.18
CA ILE A 291 -1.50 21.68 5.12
C ILE A 291 -2.08 22.07 6.47
N ARG A 292 -1.76 23.27 6.98
CA ARG A 292 -2.28 23.75 8.26
C ARG A 292 -3.81 23.81 8.26
N ALA A 293 -4.41 24.35 7.21
CA ALA A 293 -5.87 24.44 7.11
C ALA A 293 -6.53 23.05 7.04
N MET A 294 -5.89 22.10 6.34
CA MET A 294 -6.37 20.73 6.24
C MET A 294 -6.23 19.94 7.55
N LYS A 295 -5.11 20.08 8.27
CA LYS A 295 -4.95 19.52 9.62
C LYS A 295 -6.06 20.03 10.55
N GLU A 296 -6.28 21.35 10.58
CA GLU A 296 -7.37 21.95 11.37
C GLU A 296 -8.77 21.46 10.96
N LEU A 297 -9.01 21.15 9.67
CA LEU A 297 -10.28 20.57 9.21
C LEU A 297 -10.42 19.12 9.69
N ASN A 298 -9.37 18.31 9.53
CA ASN A 298 -9.35 16.91 9.95
C ASN A 298 -9.60 16.80 11.45
N ASP A 299 -8.91 17.61 12.27
CA ASP A 299 -9.07 17.58 13.73
C ASP A 299 -10.51 17.92 14.17
N ARG A 300 -11.18 18.86 13.48
CA ARG A 300 -12.56 19.25 13.79
C ARG A 300 -13.60 18.20 13.40
N HIS A 301 -13.33 17.39 12.38
CA HIS A 301 -14.32 16.50 11.75
C HIS A 301 -13.85 15.05 11.66
N VAL A 302 -12.88 14.64 12.49
CA VAL A 302 -12.30 13.29 12.48
C VAL A 302 -13.38 12.21 12.58
N SER A 303 -14.33 12.36 13.50
CA SER A 303 -15.43 11.40 13.69
C SER A 303 -16.26 11.23 12.43
N PHE A 304 -16.53 12.34 11.72
CA PHE A 304 -17.32 12.29 10.50
C PHE A 304 -16.59 11.55 9.37
N PHE A 305 -15.29 11.77 9.20
CA PHE A 305 -14.52 11.07 8.17
C PHE A 305 -14.43 9.57 8.49
N THR A 306 -14.34 9.20 9.77
CA THR A 306 -14.46 7.81 10.23
C THR A 306 -15.87 7.22 9.98
N ASP A 307 -16.92 8.01 10.15
CA ASP A 307 -18.29 7.56 9.87
C ASP A 307 -18.49 7.29 8.37
N ILE A 308 -18.04 8.21 7.50
CA ILE A 308 -18.06 7.98 6.04
C ILE A 308 -17.37 6.68 5.68
N ALA A 309 -16.18 6.46 6.24
CA ALA A 309 -15.38 5.26 6.03
C ALA A 309 -16.10 3.97 6.43
N SER A 310 -17.00 4.04 7.41
CA SER A 310 -17.73 2.88 7.93
C SER A 310 -19.02 2.58 7.16
N GLU A 311 -19.51 3.54 6.38
CA GLU A 311 -20.76 3.43 5.61
C GLU A 311 -20.58 2.87 4.20
N ILE A 312 -19.33 2.73 3.74
CA ILE A 312 -18.99 2.32 2.38
C ILE A 312 -18.34 0.95 2.39
#